data_AF-A0A0E4BUZ6-F1
#
_entry.id   AF-A0A0E4BUZ6-F1
#
_cell.length_a   1.000
_cell.length_b   1.000
_cell.length_c   1.000
_cell.angle_alpha   90.00
_cell.angle_beta   90.00
_cell.angle_gamma   90.00
#
_symmetry.space_group_name_H-M   'P 1'
#
loop_
_entity.id
_entity.type
_entity.pdbx_description
1 polymer ?
#
loop_
_entity_poly.entity_id
_entity_poly.type
_entity_poly.pdbx_seq_one_letter_code
_entity_poly.pdbx_strand_id
1 'polypeptide(L)'
;MEHLFPNSWVYVGHASQLAKPGDFITAMIGRQPVLASHHTDGSIHVFYNRCPHKGVKIASEPCGNTGKFFRCPYHAWSFKTDGSLLAIPLKKGYEGTGFATPRRMRGCPGSRTS
;
A
#
# COMPACT_ATOMS: atom_id res chain seq x y z
N MET A 1 17.58 -2.49 -14.79
CA MET A 1 16.82 -1.99 -13.61
C MET A 1 16.83 -2.97 -12.43
N GLU A 2 17.42 -4.16 -12.59
CA GLU A 2 17.32 -5.30 -11.68
C GLU A 2 18.24 -5.23 -10.45
N HIS A 3 19.34 -4.47 -10.51
CA HIS A 3 20.32 -4.40 -9.42
C HIS A 3 20.40 -3.05 -8.71
N LEU A 4 19.83 -1.98 -9.27
CA LEU A 4 19.93 -0.64 -8.69
C LEU A 4 18.92 -0.43 -7.56
N PHE A 5 17.63 -0.47 -7.86
CA PHE A 5 16.57 -0.16 -6.89
C PHE A 5 16.21 -1.30 -5.91
N PRO A 6 16.23 -2.60 -6.31
CA PRO A 6 15.85 -3.67 -5.39
C PRO A 6 16.82 -3.88 -4.22
N ASN A 7 18.08 -3.44 -4.37
CA ASN A 7 19.17 -3.72 -3.44
C ASN A 7 19.79 -2.45 -2.83
N SER A 8 19.10 -1.32 -2.90
CA SER A 8 19.56 -0.06 -2.33
C SER A 8 18.49 0.63 -1.50
N TRP A 9 18.93 1.49 -0.59
CA TRP A 9 18.05 2.41 0.10
C TRP A 9 17.64 3.53 -0.84
N VAL A 10 16.34 3.71 -1.02
CA VAL A 10 15.77 4.75 -1.87
C VAL A 10 14.96 5.69 -1.00
N TYR A 11 15.27 6.99 -1.08
CA TYR A 11 14.50 8.02 -0.39
C TYR A 11 13.08 8.10 -0.98
N VAL A 12 12.06 7.96 -0.12
CA VAL A 12 10.64 8.02 -0.52
C VAL A 12 9.97 9.33 -0.07
N GLY A 13 10.38 9.87 1.07
CA GLY A 13 9.84 11.12 1.62
C GLY A 13 10.28 11.35 3.05
N HIS A 14 9.84 12.47 3.61
CA HIS A 14 10.17 12.90 4.97
C HIS A 14 8.99 12.70 5.93
N ALA A 15 9.26 12.38 7.19
CA ALA A 15 8.23 12.13 8.20
C ALA A 15 7.28 13.32 8.42
N SER A 16 7.74 14.57 8.22
CA SER A 16 6.89 15.76 8.32
C SER A 16 5.77 15.82 7.27
N GLN A 17 5.90 15.09 6.16
CA GLN A 17 4.85 14.97 5.14
C GLN A 17 3.73 14.01 5.56
N LEU A 18 3.95 13.26 6.64
CA LEU A 18 3.08 12.22 7.18
C LEU A 18 2.78 12.52 8.66
N ALA A 19 2.38 13.76 8.96
CA ALA A 19 2.30 14.24 10.34
C ALA A 19 1.14 13.62 11.14
N LYS A 20 0.04 13.28 10.47
CA LYS A 20 -1.18 12.76 11.11
C LYS A 20 -1.51 11.35 10.62
N PRO A 21 -2.12 10.49 11.45
CA PRO A 21 -2.63 9.21 10.99
C PRO A 21 -3.54 9.36 9.77
N GLY A 22 -3.34 8.50 8.78
CA GLY A 22 -4.03 8.55 7.49
C GLY A 22 -3.38 9.44 6.44
N ASP A 23 -2.42 10.31 6.82
CA ASP A 23 -1.63 11.06 5.84
C ASP A 23 -0.86 10.07 4.96
N PHE A 24 -0.76 10.39 3.69
CA PHE A 24 -0.03 9.60 2.71
C PHE A 24 0.68 10.46 1.67
N ILE A 25 1.73 9.87 1.09
CA ILE A 25 2.41 10.38 -0.10
C ILE A 25 2.60 9.24 -1.10
N THR A 26 2.64 9.56 -2.39
CA THR A 26 2.92 8.60 -3.45
C THR A 26 4.22 8.96 -4.17
N ALA A 27 4.98 7.93 -4.55
CA ALA A 27 6.27 8.08 -5.21
C ALA A 27 6.51 6.95 -6.22
N MET A 28 7.59 7.07 -6.99
CA MET A 28 8.04 6.04 -7.93
C MET A 28 9.44 5.57 -7.52
N ILE A 29 9.61 4.25 -7.35
CA ILE A 29 10.93 3.62 -7.21
C ILE A 29 11.22 2.87 -8.51
N GLY A 30 12.04 3.47 -9.37
CA GLY A 30 12.19 3.02 -10.75
C GLY A 30 10.84 3.03 -11.48
N ARG A 31 10.33 1.84 -11.83
CA ARG A 31 9.00 1.66 -12.45
C ARG A 31 7.89 1.24 -11.48
N GLN A 32 8.21 1.10 -10.20
CA GLN A 32 7.25 0.61 -9.21
C GLN A 32 6.60 1.79 -8.48
N PRO A 33 5.27 1.97 -8.58
CA PRO A 33 4.57 2.98 -7.80
C PRO A 33 4.49 2.51 -6.35
N VAL A 34 4.88 3.38 -5.42
CA VAL A 34 4.82 3.14 -3.97
C VAL A 34 3.94 4.19 -3.30
N LEU A 35 3.39 3.82 -2.15
CA LEU A 35 2.62 4.66 -1.26
C LEU A 35 3.23 4.54 0.12
N ALA A 36 3.51 5.68 0.76
CA ALA A 36 3.88 5.75 2.16
C ALA A 36 2.72 6.35 2.95
N SER A 37 2.39 5.78 4.11
CA SER A 37 1.30 6.27 4.96
C SER A 37 1.58 6.16 6.45
N HIS A 38 1.01 7.09 7.21
CA HIS A 38 1.01 7.09 8.67
C HIS A 38 -0.12 6.18 9.19
N HIS A 39 0.24 5.10 9.86
CA HIS A 39 -0.70 4.15 10.45
C HIS A 39 -1.26 4.65 11.78
N THR A 40 -2.35 4.02 12.24
CA THR A 40 -3.08 4.44 13.44
C THR A 40 -2.31 4.21 14.75
N ASP A 41 -1.27 3.39 14.73
CA ASP A 41 -0.38 3.13 15.87
C ASP A 41 0.85 4.07 15.93
N GLY A 42 0.94 5.04 15.01
CA GLY A 42 2.06 5.99 14.92
C GLY A 42 3.19 5.56 13.98
N SER A 43 3.15 4.34 13.43
CA SER A 43 4.18 3.85 12.51
C SER A 43 3.97 4.37 11.08
N ILE A 44 5.06 4.41 10.29
CA ILE A 44 5.01 4.72 8.86
C ILE A 44 5.26 3.44 8.07
N HIS A 45 4.36 3.15 7.13
CA HIS A 45 4.47 2.00 6.23
C HIS A 45 4.67 2.46 4.79
N VAL A 46 5.44 1.69 4.02
CA VAL A 46 5.61 1.87 2.58
C VAL A 46 5.24 0.57 1.87
N PHE A 47 4.35 0.64 0.88
CA PHE A 47 3.92 -0.52 0.09
C PHE A 47 3.67 -0.14 -1.37
N TYR A 48 3.50 -1.14 -2.24
CA TYR A 48 3.16 -0.88 -3.63
C TYR A 48 1.79 -0.19 -3.73
N ASN A 49 1.73 0.94 -4.44
CA ASN A 49 0.49 1.63 -4.75
C ASN A 49 -0.22 0.90 -5.90
N ARG A 50 -0.61 -0.36 -5.64
CA ARG A 50 -1.16 -1.27 -6.64
C ARG A 50 -2.12 -2.24 -5.99
N CYS A 51 -3.38 -2.22 -6.45
CA CYS A 51 -4.38 -3.17 -5.99
C CYS A 51 -4.06 -4.59 -6.50
N PRO A 52 -3.99 -5.60 -5.62
CA PRO A 52 -3.68 -6.98 -6.01
C PRO A 52 -4.75 -7.63 -6.91
N HIS A 53 -5.94 -7.03 -7.02
CA HIS A 53 -7.01 -7.54 -7.89
C HIS A 53 -6.69 -7.35 -9.39
N LYS A 54 -6.56 -6.10 -9.85
CA LYS A 54 -6.34 -5.77 -11.28
C LYS A 54 -5.19 -4.79 -11.51
N GLY A 55 -4.39 -4.51 -10.47
CA GLY A 55 -3.17 -3.74 -10.63
C GLY A 55 -3.33 -2.24 -10.80
N VAL A 56 -4.54 -1.70 -10.56
CA VAL A 56 -4.79 -0.24 -10.58
C VAL A 56 -4.14 0.43 -9.37
N LYS A 57 -3.78 1.71 -9.50
CA LYS A 57 -3.32 2.52 -8.36
C LYS A 57 -4.42 2.66 -7.32
N ILE A 58 -4.04 2.62 -6.05
CA ILE A 58 -4.95 2.76 -4.92
C ILE A 58 -5.19 4.24 -4.62
N ALA A 59 -4.12 5.04 -4.57
CA ALA A 59 -4.20 6.50 -4.52
C ALA A 59 -3.60 7.09 -5.81
N SER A 60 -4.29 8.05 -6.43
CA SER A 60 -3.82 8.71 -7.65
C SER A 60 -3.11 10.03 -7.35
N GLU A 61 -3.46 10.61 -6.21
CA GLU A 61 -3.00 11.87 -5.69
C GLU A 61 -1.55 11.75 -5.19
N PRO A 62 -0.73 12.80 -5.38
CA PRO A 62 0.65 12.80 -4.90
C PRO A 62 0.75 12.76 -3.37
N CYS A 63 -0.24 13.33 -2.68
CA CYS A 63 -0.37 13.30 -1.24
C CYS A 63 -1.84 13.53 -0.82
N GLY A 64 -2.13 13.24 0.44
CA GLY A 64 -3.46 13.49 1.02
C GLY A 64 -3.63 12.83 2.37
N ASN A 65 -4.87 12.77 2.85
CA ASN A 65 -5.24 12.00 4.04
C ASN A 65 -6.41 11.06 3.70
N THR A 66 -6.23 9.76 3.91
CA THR A 66 -7.23 8.73 3.58
C THR A 66 -8.21 8.43 4.74
N GLY A 67 -8.03 9.09 5.89
CA GLY A 67 -8.68 8.70 7.13
C GLY A 67 -8.20 7.34 7.62
N LYS A 68 -9.11 6.36 7.74
CA LYS A 68 -8.83 5.06 8.39
C LYS A 68 -8.36 3.96 7.43
N PHE A 69 -8.68 4.06 6.15
CA PHE A 69 -8.38 3.02 5.17
C PHE A 69 -8.34 3.60 3.75
N PHE A 70 -7.61 2.95 2.87
CA PHE A 70 -7.63 3.19 1.44
C PHE A 70 -8.71 2.37 0.76
N ARG A 71 -9.35 2.92 -0.27
CA ARG A 71 -10.33 2.22 -1.09
C ARG A 71 -9.91 2.26 -2.54
N CYS A 72 -9.74 1.08 -3.13
CA CYS A 72 -9.42 0.97 -4.54
C CYS A 72 -10.57 1.54 -5.38
N PRO A 73 -10.30 2.48 -6.32
CA PRO A 73 -11.34 3.15 -7.09
C PRO A 73 -12.04 2.22 -8.09
N TYR A 74 -11.47 1.05 -8.39
CA TYR A 74 -12.01 0.17 -9.42
C TYR A 74 -13.10 -0.77 -8.89
N HIS A 75 -12.77 -1.63 -7.94
CA HIS A 75 -13.70 -2.63 -7.39
C HIS A 75 -13.86 -2.51 -5.88
N ALA A 76 -13.52 -1.34 -5.31
CA ALA A 76 -13.84 -1.03 -3.92
C ALA A 76 -13.19 -1.95 -2.87
N TRP A 77 -12.11 -2.65 -3.23
CA TRP A 77 -11.27 -3.35 -2.25
C TRP A 77 -10.68 -2.33 -1.28
N SER A 78 -10.81 -2.60 0.01
CA SER A 78 -10.34 -1.70 1.06
C SER A 78 -9.09 -2.25 1.73
N PHE A 79 -8.14 -1.38 2.03
CA PHE A 79 -6.86 -1.70 2.67
C PHE A 79 -6.65 -0.79 3.87
N LYS A 80 -6.11 -1.32 4.96
CA LYS A 80 -5.68 -0.50 6.09
C LYS A 80 -4.48 0.37 5.69
N THR A 81 -4.14 1.34 6.53
CA THR A 81 -2.98 2.25 6.31
C THR A 81 -1.62 1.58 6.49
N ASP A 82 -1.56 0.30 6.87
CA ASP A 82 -0.36 -0.55 6.82
C ASP A 82 -0.24 -1.34 5.50
N GLY A 83 -1.20 -1.19 4.59
CA GLY A 83 -1.29 -1.92 3.31
C GLY A 83 -1.98 -3.29 3.38
N SER A 84 -2.37 -3.76 4.56
CA SER A 84 -3.08 -5.03 4.72
C SER A 84 -4.51 -4.94 4.20
N LEU A 85 -5.01 -6.05 3.64
CA LEU A 85 -6.39 -6.12 3.15
C LEU A 85 -7.37 -6.00 4.32
N LEU A 86 -8.26 -5.02 4.24
CA LEU A 86 -9.34 -4.82 5.20
C LEU A 86 -10.63 -5.52 4.77
N ALA A 87 -11.04 -5.33 3.51
CA ALA A 87 -12.30 -5.87 3.01
C ALA A 87 -12.31 -6.04 1.50
N ILE A 88 -13.01 -7.08 1.03
CA ILE A 88 -13.36 -7.31 -0.37
C ILE A 88 -14.89 -7.22 -0.50
N PRO A 89 -15.42 -6.32 -1.33
CA PRO A 89 -16.85 -6.30 -1.64
C PRO A 89 -17.30 -7.63 -2.26
N LEU A 90 -18.54 -8.05 -1.98
CA LEU A 90 -19.12 -9.29 -2.53
C LEU A 90 -18.24 -10.53 -2.29
N LYS A 91 -17.76 -10.73 -1.06
CA LYS A 91 -16.83 -11.82 -0.68
C LYS A 91 -17.21 -13.21 -1.22
N LYS A 92 -18.50 -13.55 -1.28
CA LYS A 92 -19.01 -14.81 -1.85
C LYS A 92 -18.60 -15.02 -3.31
N GLY A 93 -18.54 -13.95 -4.10
CA GLY A 93 -18.11 -14.00 -5.50
C GLY A 93 -16.62 -14.30 -5.70
N TYR A 94 -15.83 -14.36 -4.62
CA TYR A 94 -14.40 -14.65 -4.65
C TYR A 94 -14.04 -16.00 -4.00
N GLU A 95 -15.02 -16.80 -3.62
CA GLU A 95 -14.80 -18.16 -3.11
C GLU A 95 -14.11 -19.02 -4.19
N GLY A 96 -13.11 -19.81 -3.79
CA GLY A 96 -12.32 -20.64 -4.71
C GLY A 96 -11.29 -19.91 -5.60
N THR A 97 -11.28 -18.57 -5.62
CA THR A 97 -10.38 -17.78 -6.50
C THR A 97 -8.96 -17.55 -5.94
N GLY A 98 -8.70 -17.97 -4.70
CA GLY A 98 -7.44 -17.71 -3.99
C GLY A 98 -7.30 -16.27 -3.46
N PHE A 99 -8.20 -15.36 -3.80
CA PHE A 99 -8.27 -14.01 -3.22
C PHE A 99 -8.88 -13.97 -1.81
N ALA A 100 -9.55 -15.06 -1.41
CA ALA A 100 -10.05 -15.24 -0.05
C ALA A 100 -8.93 -15.51 0.98
N THR A 101 -7.70 -15.79 0.55
CA THR A 101 -6.58 -16.18 1.43
C THR A 101 -5.45 -15.15 1.41
N PRO A 102 -4.88 -14.73 2.56
CA PRO A 102 -3.98 -13.55 2.63
C PRO A 102 -2.59 -13.77 2.02
N ARG A 103 -2.24 -14.98 1.58
CA ARG A 103 -0.85 -15.37 1.28
C ARG A 103 -0.23 -14.59 0.10
N ARG A 104 -1.06 -14.06 -0.80
CA ARG A 104 -0.64 -13.22 -1.94
C ARG A 104 -0.62 -11.71 -1.63
N MET A 105 -0.96 -11.33 -0.39
CA MET A 105 -1.13 -9.95 0.06
C MET A 105 -0.05 -9.50 1.06
N ARG A 106 0.86 -10.40 1.47
CA ARG A 106 2.04 -9.99 2.21
C ARG A 106 2.91 -9.14 1.29
N GLY A 107 3.01 -7.85 1.60
CA GLY A 107 4.08 -7.00 1.07
C GLY A 107 5.43 -7.66 1.27
N CYS A 108 6.39 -7.27 0.43
CA CYS A 108 7.74 -7.82 0.36
C CYS A 108 8.30 -8.11 1.77
N PRO A 109 8.82 -9.32 2.07
CA PRO A 109 9.45 -9.61 3.35
C PRO A 109 10.79 -8.85 3.43
N GLY A 110 10.72 -7.57 3.81
CA GLY A 110 11.88 -6.67 3.76
C GLY A 110 11.99 -5.67 4.91
N SER A 111 10.97 -5.48 5.75
CA SER A 111 11.08 -4.62 6.93
C SER A 111 11.62 -5.40 8.13
N ARG A 112 12.88 -5.83 8.05
CA ARG A 112 13.67 -6.04 9.27
C ARG A 112 14.15 -4.66 9.70
N THR A 113 13.42 -4.06 10.63
CA THR A 113 13.95 -2.98 11.47
C THR A 113 15.20 -3.51 12.16
N SER A 114 16.30 -2.77 12.04
CA SER A 114 17.41 -2.87 12.99
C SER A 114 16.99 -2.23 14.31
#